data_AF-A0A227J877-F1
#
_entry.id   AF-A0A227J877-F1
#
_cell.length_a   1.000
_cell.length_b   1.000
_cell.length_c   1.000
_cell.angle_alpha   90.00
_cell.angle_beta   90.00
_cell.angle_gamma   90.00
#
_symmetry.space_group_name_H-M   'P 1'
#
loop_
_entity.id
_entity.type
_entity.pdbx_description
1 polymer ?
#
loop_
_entity_poly.entity_id
_entity_poly.type
_entity_poly.pdbx_seq_one_letter_code
_entity_poly.pdbx_strand_id
1 'polypeptide(L)'
;QELEEIKAYCAEKDIHLHMEGARLWETAAYYQKEYREIAAGFDTTYVSLYKGINGMGGSMLLGSKAFIELASMWMKRQGGNLYHRTPYVVSAAMQFDERLAQLPDLFERTKQIYKIIDEFPSLAVRPTQPQANMLHLILPFSCEKL
;
A
#
# COMPACT_ATOMS: atom_id res chain seq x y z
N GLN A 1 14.95 -0.21 -8.75
CA GLN A 1 16.32 0.36 -8.77
C GLN A 1 16.37 1.64 -7.97
N GLU A 2 15.66 2.69 -8.39
CA GLU A 2 15.60 3.98 -7.66
C GLU A 2 15.27 3.85 -6.16
N LEU A 3 14.31 3.00 -5.79
CA LEU A 3 14.00 2.75 -4.37
C LEU A 3 15.19 2.17 -3.59
N GLU A 4 16.00 1.31 -4.21
CA GLU A 4 17.18 0.74 -3.55
C GLU A 4 18.29 1.79 -3.38
N GLU A 5 18.42 2.72 -4.33
CA GLU A 5 19.34 3.86 -4.23
C GLU A 5 18.92 4.82 -3.09
N ILE A 6 17.62 5.08 -2.93
CA ILE A 6 17.07 5.86 -1.81
C ILE A 6 17.35 5.17 -0.47
N LYS A 7 17.08 3.86 -0.37
CA LYS A 7 17.36 3.07 0.84
C LYS A 7 18.85 3.12 1.21
N ALA A 8 19.73 2.93 0.23
CA ALA A 8 21.17 2.98 0.44
C ALA A 8 21.63 4.38 0.90
N TYR A 9 21.12 5.44 0.28
CA TYR A 9 21.42 6.82 0.67
C TYR A 9 20.96 7.13 2.10
N CYS A 10 19.74 6.75 2.47
CA CYS A 10 19.23 6.94 3.82
C CYS A 10 20.08 6.20 4.85
N ALA A 11 20.47 4.95 4.56
CA ALA A 11 21.36 4.18 5.42
C ALA A 11 22.75 4.83 5.57
N GLU A 12 23.34 5.35 4.48
CA GLU A 12 24.64 6.05 4.51
C GLU A 12 24.59 7.35 5.34
N LYS A 13 23.45 8.06 5.29
CA LYS A 13 23.27 9.36 5.95
C LYS A 13 22.63 9.29 7.34
N ASP A 14 22.39 8.08 7.86
CA ASP A 14 21.67 7.87 9.13
C ASP A 14 20.29 8.58 9.16
N ILE A 15 19.56 8.50 8.04
CA ILE A 15 18.23 9.07 7.88
C ILE A 15 17.19 7.96 8.11
N HIS A 16 16.32 8.15 9.10
CA HIS A 16 15.19 7.25 9.34
C HIS A 16 14.27 7.19 8.11
N LEU A 17 14.13 6.01 7.52
CA LEU A 17 13.32 5.78 6.34
C LEU A 17 12.03 5.02 6.70
N HIS A 18 10.89 5.70 6.52
CA HIS A 18 9.57 5.13 6.75
C HIS A 18 8.86 4.79 5.45
N MET A 19 8.25 3.59 5.37
CA MET A 19 7.33 3.22 4.29
C MET A 19 5.88 3.48 4.69
N GLU A 20 5.22 4.39 3.98
CA GLU A 20 3.75 4.38 3.87
C GLU A 20 3.36 3.24 2.93
N GLY A 21 2.88 2.14 3.49
CA GLY A 21 2.50 0.94 2.76
C GLY A 21 1.00 0.68 2.81
N ALA A 22 0.15 1.71 2.74
CA ALA A 22 -1.31 1.51 2.67
C ALA A 22 -1.72 0.50 1.59
N ARG A 23 -0.94 0.44 0.50
CA ARG A 23 -1.12 -0.47 -0.62
C ARG A 23 0.10 -1.34 -0.90
N LEU A 24 0.90 -1.67 0.12
CA LEU A 24 2.07 -2.55 -0.04
C LEU A 24 1.67 -3.88 -0.70
N TRP A 25 0.54 -4.43 -0.29
CA TRP A 25 0.03 -5.72 -0.73
C TRP A 25 -0.13 -5.80 -2.25
N GLU A 26 -0.62 -4.71 -2.85
CA GLU A 26 -0.89 -4.54 -4.27
C GLU A 26 0.39 -4.41 -5.12
N THR A 27 1.52 -4.06 -4.50
CA THR A 27 2.78 -3.78 -5.22
C THR A 27 3.56 -5.05 -5.61
N ALA A 28 3.36 -6.17 -4.90
CA ALA A 28 4.15 -7.39 -5.12
C ALA A 28 4.01 -7.93 -6.55
N ALA A 29 2.81 -7.86 -7.13
CA ALA A 29 2.55 -8.32 -8.49
C ALA A 29 3.31 -7.50 -9.56
N TYR A 30 3.50 -6.20 -9.33
CA TYR A 30 4.27 -5.33 -10.21
C TYR A 30 5.78 -5.48 -9.99
N TYR A 31 6.22 -5.44 -8.73
CA TYR A 31 7.64 -5.57 -8.41
C TYR A 31 8.20 -6.98 -8.62
N GLN A 32 7.33 -7.99 -8.67
CA GLN A 32 7.70 -9.41 -8.73
C GLN A 32 8.65 -9.78 -7.59
N LYS A 33 8.31 -9.31 -6.38
CA LYS A 33 9.09 -9.50 -5.15
C LYS A 33 8.19 -9.85 -3.99
N GLU A 34 8.73 -10.61 -3.05
CA GLU A 34 8.08 -10.85 -1.76
C GLU A 34 7.96 -9.54 -0.96
N TYR A 35 6.93 -9.43 -0.13
CA TYR A 35 6.71 -8.24 0.71
C TYR A 35 7.92 -7.91 1.60
N ARG A 36 8.60 -8.94 2.10
CA ARG A 36 9.82 -8.79 2.91
C ARG A 36 10.97 -8.13 2.13
N GLU A 37 11.08 -8.39 0.83
CA GLU A 37 12.14 -7.83 -0.02
C GLU A 37 11.82 -6.37 -0.36
N ILE A 38 10.54 -6.05 -0.56
CA ILE A 38 10.10 -4.67 -0.78
C ILE A 38 10.34 -3.84 0.49
N ALA A 39 9.98 -4.37 1.66
CA ALA A 39 10.12 -3.70 2.96
C ALA A 39 11.56 -3.70 3.51
N ALA A 40 12.46 -4.56 3.02
CA ALA A 40 13.85 -4.58 3.46
C ALA A 40 14.53 -3.23 3.19
N GLY A 41 15.25 -2.71 4.18
CA GLY A 41 15.91 -1.40 4.11
C GLY A 41 15.07 -0.20 4.59
N PHE A 42 13.81 -0.43 4.98
CA PHE A 42 13.04 0.56 5.75
C PHE A 42 13.21 0.32 7.25
N ASP A 43 13.32 1.40 8.03
CA ASP A 43 13.37 1.32 9.50
C ASP A 43 12.00 1.02 10.10
N THR A 44 10.96 1.60 9.51
CA THR A 44 9.58 1.39 9.93
C THR A 44 8.65 1.31 8.73
N THR A 45 7.54 0.60 8.90
CA THR A 45 6.55 0.39 7.83
C THR A 45 5.14 0.46 8.40
N TYR A 46 4.28 1.23 7.75
CA TYR A 46 2.84 1.17 7.94
C TYR A 46 2.22 0.28 6.87
N VAL A 47 1.25 -0.57 7.23
CA VAL A 47 0.41 -1.28 6.25
C VAL A 47 -1.07 -1.18 6.61
N SER A 48 -1.92 -1.00 5.60
CA SER A 48 -3.37 -0.97 5.79
C SER A 48 -3.97 -2.37 5.74
N LEU A 49 -5.07 -2.57 6.48
CA LEU A 49 -5.87 -3.80 6.44
C LEU A 49 -7.22 -3.62 5.74
N TYR A 50 -7.54 -2.41 5.25
CA TYR A 50 -8.86 -2.09 4.67
C TYR A 50 -8.83 -1.63 3.21
N LYS A 51 -7.65 -1.61 2.57
CA LYS A 51 -7.49 -1.39 1.11
C LYS A 51 -7.66 -2.72 0.37
N GLY A 52 -6.63 -3.26 -0.30
CA GLY A 52 -6.73 -4.54 -1.01
C GLY A 52 -7.22 -5.70 -0.14
N ILE A 53 -6.82 -5.72 1.13
CA ILE A 53 -7.23 -6.71 2.14
C ILE A 53 -8.71 -6.62 2.50
N ASN A 54 -9.34 -5.46 2.32
CA ASN A 54 -10.79 -5.26 2.47
C ASN A 54 -11.37 -5.55 3.87
N GLY A 55 -10.58 -5.50 4.94
CA GLY A 55 -11.10 -5.55 6.31
C GLY A 55 -11.93 -4.30 6.66
N MET A 56 -12.67 -4.31 7.77
CA MET A 56 -13.54 -3.17 8.17
C MET A 56 -12.75 -1.89 8.49
N GLY A 57 -11.46 -2.03 8.82
CA GLY A 57 -10.58 -0.94 9.22
C GLY A 57 -9.26 -1.48 9.76
N GLY A 58 -8.44 -0.60 10.30
CA GLY A 58 -7.20 -0.97 10.97
C GLY A 58 -5.96 -0.97 10.07
N SER A 59 -4.82 -1.11 10.74
CA SER A 59 -3.49 -1.06 10.15
C SER A 59 -2.48 -1.71 11.08
N MET A 60 -1.29 -2.00 10.58
CA MET A 60 -0.16 -2.44 11.38
C MET A 60 1.01 -1.47 11.20
N LEU A 61 1.69 -1.16 12.30
CA LEU A 61 2.96 -0.45 12.31
C LEU A 61 4.04 -1.47 12.66
N LEU A 62 5.04 -1.58 11.79
CA LEU A 62 6.18 -2.48 11.90
C LEU A 62 7.45 -1.65 12.08
N GLY A 63 8.40 -2.18 12.84
CA GLY A 63 9.67 -1.54 13.13
C GLY A 63 10.43 -2.30 14.21
N SER A 64 11.53 -1.72 14.70
CA SER A 64 12.29 -2.30 15.80
C SER A 64 11.45 -2.40 17.09
N LYS A 65 11.82 -3.33 17.98
CA LYS A 65 11.13 -3.50 19.26
C LYS A 65 11.07 -2.19 20.07
N ALA A 66 12.20 -1.48 20.15
CA ALA A 66 12.29 -0.19 20.84
C ALA A 66 11.36 0.87 20.22
N PHE A 67 11.25 0.90 18.89
CA PHE A 67 10.33 1.79 18.19
C PHE A 67 8.86 1.46 18.50
N ILE A 68 8.48 0.17 18.49
CA ILE A 68 7.11 -0.27 18.77
C ILE A 68 6.73 -0.02 20.24
N GLU A 69 7.66 -0.13 21.18
CA GLU A 69 7.44 0.24 22.59
C GLU A 69 7.11 1.73 22.72
N LEU A 70 7.86 2.60 22.04
CA LEU A 70 7.58 4.04 21.98
C LEU A 70 6.24 4.33 21.29
N ALA A 71 5.99 3.73 20.13
CA ALA A 71 4.74 3.91 19.38
C ALA A 71 3.52 3.44 20.18
N SER A 72 3.65 2.38 20.97
CA SER A 72 2.58 1.88 21.85
C SER A 72 2.21 2.88 22.95
N MET A 73 3.19 3.61 23.50
CA MET A 73 2.93 4.71 24.43
C MET A 73 2.15 5.85 23.74
N TRP A 74 2.54 6.21 22.51
CA TRP A 74 1.83 7.23 21.73
C TRP A 74 0.42 6.81 21.32
N MET A 75 0.22 5.55 20.95
CA MET A 75 -1.10 4.99 20.66
C MET A 75 -2.05 5.15 21.86
N LYS A 76 -1.55 4.96 23.09
CA LYS A 76 -2.35 5.23 24.31
C LYS A 76 -2.69 6.70 24.45
N ARG A 77 -1.70 7.60 24.27
CA ARG A 77 -1.89 9.06 24.37
C ARG A 77 -2.90 9.60 23.35
N GLN A 78 -2.90 9.03 22.13
CA GLN A 78 -3.81 9.38 21.05
C GLN A 78 -5.20 8.70 21.18
N GLY A 79 -5.45 7.93 22.23
CA GLY A 79 -6.74 7.22 22.42
C GLY A 79 -6.93 6.00 21.52
N GLY A 80 -5.90 5.55 20.80
CA GLY A 80 -5.96 4.39 19.91
C GLY A 80 -5.86 3.03 20.62
N ASN A 81 -5.50 3.00 21.90
CA ASN A 81 -5.44 1.78 22.71
C ASN A 81 -6.83 1.39 23.25
N LEU A 82 -7.76 1.09 22.35
CA LEU A 82 -9.12 0.67 22.68
C LEU A 82 -9.12 -0.69 23.39
N TYR A 83 -10.06 -0.87 24.32
CA TYR A 83 -10.22 -2.12 25.07
C TYR A 83 -10.53 -3.31 24.14
N HIS A 84 -11.43 -3.14 23.17
CA HIS A 84 -11.69 -4.13 22.12
C HIS A 84 -11.34 -3.56 20.74
N ARG A 85 -10.32 -4.15 20.11
CA ARG A 85 -9.97 -3.93 18.68
C ARG A 85 -10.28 -5.15 17.81
N THR A 86 -10.85 -6.19 18.43
CA THR A 86 -11.10 -7.49 17.82
C THR A 86 -11.98 -7.42 16.58
N PRO A 87 -13.02 -6.56 16.44
CA PRO A 87 -13.79 -6.52 15.20
C PRO A 87 -12.93 -6.17 13.98
N TYR A 88 -12.03 -5.19 14.11
CA TYR A 88 -11.12 -4.81 13.03
C TYR A 88 -10.12 -5.93 12.71
N VAL A 89 -9.50 -6.51 13.74
CA VAL A 89 -8.50 -7.58 13.58
C VAL A 89 -9.12 -8.82 12.93
N VAL A 90 -10.27 -9.28 13.43
CA VAL A 90 -10.95 -10.49 12.93
C VAL A 90 -11.43 -10.27 11.50
N SER A 91 -12.01 -9.09 11.18
CA SER A 91 -12.47 -8.81 9.81
C SER A 91 -11.37 -8.87 8.76
N ALA A 92 -10.15 -8.45 9.12
CA ALA A 92 -9.00 -8.58 8.24
C ALA A 92 -8.48 -10.02 8.22
N ALA A 93 -8.28 -10.64 9.38
CA ALA A 93 -7.70 -11.97 9.51
C ALA A 93 -8.51 -13.07 8.82
N MET A 94 -9.86 -12.98 8.84
CA MET A 94 -10.74 -13.99 8.23
C MET A 94 -10.58 -14.14 6.71
N GLN A 95 -10.00 -13.14 6.04
CA GLN A 95 -9.90 -13.12 4.58
C GLN A 95 -8.49 -12.74 4.10
N PHE A 96 -7.53 -12.54 5.00
CA PHE A 96 -6.23 -11.95 4.66
C PHE A 96 -5.51 -12.73 3.56
N ASP A 97 -5.35 -14.05 3.74
CA ASP A 97 -4.63 -14.91 2.81
C ASP A 97 -5.36 -15.04 1.46
N GLU A 98 -6.69 -15.21 1.50
CA GLU A 98 -7.51 -15.29 0.28
C GLU A 98 -7.43 -14.00 -0.54
N ARG A 99 -7.49 -12.85 0.13
CA ARG A 99 -7.41 -11.54 -0.52
C ARG A 99 -6.04 -11.28 -1.10
N LEU A 100 -4.97 -11.65 -0.39
CA LEU A 100 -3.61 -11.58 -0.92
C LEU A 100 -3.44 -12.41 -2.19
N ALA A 101 -3.96 -13.65 -2.19
CA ALA A 101 -3.88 -14.54 -3.34
C ALA A 101 -4.59 -13.99 -4.59
N GLN A 102 -5.60 -13.13 -4.42
CA GLN A 102 -6.33 -12.49 -5.53
C GLN A 102 -5.62 -11.27 -6.13
N LEU A 103 -4.65 -10.66 -5.44
CA LEU A 103 -4.03 -9.41 -5.90
C LEU A 103 -3.30 -9.51 -7.25
N PRO A 104 -2.58 -10.61 -7.58
CA PRO A 104 -2.00 -10.80 -8.91
C PRO A 104 -3.05 -10.76 -10.03
N ASP A 105 -4.19 -11.45 -9.85
CA ASP A 105 -5.26 -11.47 -10.84
C ASP A 105 -5.91 -10.09 -11.01
N LEU A 106 -6.02 -9.33 -9.92
CA LEU A 106 -6.50 -7.94 -9.99
C LEU A 106 -5.52 -7.04 -10.75
N PHE A 107 -4.21 -7.26 -10.61
CA PHE A 107 -3.21 -6.55 -11.39
C PHE A 107 -3.29 -6.89 -12.89
N GLU A 108 -3.47 -8.17 -13.24
CA GLU A 108 -3.70 -8.58 -14.63
C GLU A 108 -4.98 -7.97 -15.21
N ARG A 109 -6.06 -7.91 -14.42
CA ARG A 109 -7.28 -7.21 -14.83
C ARG A 109 -7.03 -5.73 -15.07
N THR A 110 -6.23 -5.07 -14.24
CA THR A 110 -5.85 -3.66 -14.47
C THR A 110 -5.08 -3.51 -15.78
N LYS A 111 -4.16 -4.42 -16.13
CA LYS A 111 -3.50 -4.38 -17.45
C LYS A 111 -4.50 -4.50 -18.60
N GLN A 112 -5.52 -5.34 -18.49
CA GLN A 112 -6.59 -5.45 -19.49
C GLN A 112 -7.37 -4.14 -19.62
N ILE A 113 -7.69 -3.49 -18.50
CA ILE A 113 -8.36 -2.18 -18.49
C ILE A 113 -7.52 -1.12 -19.21
N TYR A 114 -6.20 -1.08 -18.97
CA TYR A 114 -5.30 -0.16 -19.69
C TYR A 114 -5.38 -0.35 -21.20
N LYS A 115 -5.34 -1.60 -21.69
CA LYS A 115 -5.44 -1.90 -23.13
C LYS A 115 -6.75 -1.42 -23.74
N ILE A 116 -7.86 -1.57 -23.01
CA ILE A 116 -9.17 -1.08 -23.48
C ILE A 116 -9.15 0.44 -23.55
N ILE A 117 -8.58 1.13 -22.55
CA ILE A 117 -8.55 2.60 -22.53
C ILE A 117 -7.68 3.15 -23.67
N ASP A 118 -6.63 2.45 -24.08
CA ASP A 118 -5.79 2.84 -25.23
C ASP A 118 -6.59 2.94 -26.55
N GLU A 119 -7.75 2.28 -26.65
CA GLU A 119 -8.67 2.40 -27.79
C GLU A 119 -9.44 3.74 -27.82
N PHE A 120 -9.34 4.54 -26.75
CA PHE A 120 -10.05 5.81 -26.58
C PHE A 120 -9.07 6.99 -26.37
N PRO A 121 -8.56 7.61 -27.46
CA PRO A 121 -7.51 8.64 -27.37
C PRO A 121 -7.91 9.92 -26.60
N SER A 122 -9.21 10.14 -26.39
CA SER A 122 -9.71 11.27 -25.58
C SER A 122 -9.61 11.04 -24.08
N LEU A 123 -9.38 9.79 -23.65
CA LEU A 123 -9.17 9.43 -22.26
C LEU A 123 -7.67 9.33 -21.97
N ALA A 124 -7.26 9.77 -20.79
CA ALA A 124 -5.88 9.59 -20.34
C ALA A 124 -5.83 8.83 -19.02
N VAL A 125 -4.78 8.01 -18.84
CA VAL A 125 -4.53 7.28 -17.59
C VAL A 125 -3.23 7.72 -16.92
N ARG A 126 -3.25 7.70 -15.59
CA ARG A 126 -2.07 7.93 -14.75
C ARG A 126 -1.98 6.84 -13.67
N PRO A 127 -0.82 6.19 -13.48
CA PRO A 127 0.38 6.23 -14.35
C PRO A 127 0.09 5.73 -15.78
N THR A 128 0.98 5.99 -16.74
CA THR A 128 0.81 5.56 -18.15
C THR A 128 0.97 4.06 -18.35
N GLN A 129 1.54 3.36 -17.36
CA GLN A 129 1.62 1.90 -17.31
C GLN A 129 1.12 1.44 -15.94
N PRO A 130 0.44 0.29 -15.85
CA PRO A 130 -0.10 -0.20 -14.59
C PRO A 130 1.04 -0.64 -13.66
N GLN A 131 1.01 -0.12 -12.43
CA GLN A 131 2.00 -0.44 -11.37
C GLN A 131 1.38 -1.10 -10.13
N ALA A 132 0.05 -1.20 -10.10
CA ALA A 132 -0.76 -1.84 -9.07
C ALA A 132 -2.16 -2.08 -9.68
N ASN A 133 -3.08 -2.64 -8.90
CA ASN A 133 -4.49 -2.81 -9.28
C ASN A 133 -5.32 -1.49 -9.21
N MET A 134 -4.73 -0.35 -9.54
CA MET A 134 -5.36 0.97 -9.50
C MET A 134 -4.84 1.89 -10.61
N LEU A 135 -5.67 2.85 -10.99
CA LEU A 135 -5.35 3.90 -11.96
C LEU A 135 -6.17 5.16 -11.69
N HIS A 136 -5.68 6.30 -12.15
CA HIS A 136 -6.48 7.50 -12.31
C HIS A 136 -6.89 7.63 -13.77
N LEU A 137 -8.19 7.73 -14.02
CA LEU A 137 -8.76 8.04 -15.33
C LEU A 137 -9.00 9.54 -15.40
N ILE A 138 -8.45 10.18 -16.42
CA ILE A 138 -8.56 11.60 -16.69
C ILE A 138 -9.50 11.78 -17.88
N LEU A 139 -10.58 12.52 -17.65
CA LEU A 139 -11.58 12.83 -18.65
C LEU A 139 -11.20 14.12 -19.40
N PRO A 140 -11.60 14.29 -20.67
CA PRO A 140 -11.20 15.44 -21.51
C PRO A 140 -11.94 16.74 -21.17
N PHE A 141 -12.56 16.83 -20.00
CA PHE A 141 -13.32 18.00 -19.56
C PHE A 141 -12.99 18.35 -18.11
N SER A 142 -13.00 19.65 -17.81
CA SER A 142 -12.83 20.16 -16.45
C SER A 142 -14.18 20.31 -15.76
N CYS A 143 -14.26 19.90 -14.50
CA CYS A 143 -15.44 20.17 -13.66
C CYS A 143 -15.73 21.67 -13.47
N GLU A 144 -14.75 22.54 -13.73
CA GLU A 144 -14.87 23.99 -13.56
C GLU A 144 -15.50 24.70 -14.78
N LYS A 145 -15.67 24.00 -15.90
CA LYS A 145 -16.22 24.56 -17.15
C LYS A 145 -17.43 23.78 -17.63
N LEU A 146 -18.50 23.78 -16.83
CA LEU A 146 -19.84 23.37 -17.27
C LEU A 146 -20.51 24.52 -18.03
#